data_AF-A0A8T5S6I1-F1
#
_entry.id   AF-A0A8T5S6I1-F1
#
_cell.length_a   1.000
_cell.length_b   1.000
_cell.length_c   1.000
_cell.angle_alpha   90.00
_cell.angle_beta   90.00
_cell.angle_gamma   90.00
#
_symmetry.space_group_name_H-M   'P 1'
#
loop_
_entity.id
_entity.type
_entity.pdbx_description
1 polymer ?
#
loop_
_entity_poly.entity_id
_entity_poly.type
_entity_poly.pdbx_seq_one_letter_code
_entity_poly.pdbx_strand_id
1 'polypeptide(L)'
;MPTTIQIDDETKKKLFRIKLRLEEQKGEAVTYNDLIEYLIESQPSNLIRKSNLQKFRSLKGILLKSGKKTYLEERRRDLDKEENLAPFKE
;
A
#
# COMPACT_ATOMS: atom_id res chain seq x y z
N MET A 1 18.17 -15.81 6.40
CA MET A 1 19.57 -15.37 6.60
C MET A 1 19.54 -14.13 7.48
N PRO A 2 20.30 -14.06 8.58
CA PRO A 2 20.40 -12.85 9.39
C PRO A 2 21.25 -11.80 8.66
N THR A 3 20.75 -10.57 8.57
CA THR A 3 21.44 -9.44 7.93
C THR A 3 21.79 -8.41 8.99
N THR A 4 23.08 -8.10 9.13
CA THR A 4 23.53 -7.04 10.05
C THR A 4 23.40 -5.69 9.36
N ILE A 5 22.65 -4.77 9.97
CA ILE A 5 22.49 -3.39 9.49
C ILE A 5 23.41 -2.49 10.31
N GLN A 6 24.30 -1.76 9.63
CA GLN A 6 25.12 -0.73 10.27
C GLN A 6 24.32 0.57 10.35
N ILE A 7 24.26 1.16 11.54
CA ILE A 7 23.54 2.41 11.82
C ILE A 7 24.43 3.34 12.64
N ASP A 8 24.18 4.64 12.52
CA ASP A 8 24.84 5.66 13.31
C ASP A 8 24.39 5.62 14.78
N ASP A 9 25.26 6.13 15.66
CA ASP A 9 25.03 6.13 17.10
C ASP A 9 23.80 6.96 17.51
N GLU A 10 23.46 8.02 16.77
CA GLU A 10 22.26 8.79 17.06
C GLU A 10 20.98 8.00 16.77
N THR A 11 20.93 7.34 15.61
CA THR A 11 19.83 6.45 15.25
C THR A 11 19.72 5.29 16.24
N LYS A 12 20.84 4.72 16.68
CA LYS A 12 20.84 3.68 17.73
C LYS A 12 20.22 4.16 19.04
N LYS A 13 20.55 5.38 19.49
CA LYS A 13 19.93 5.99 20.68
C LYS A 13 18.43 6.24 20.50
N LYS A 14 18.00 6.67 19.31
CA LYS A 14 16.58 6.87 18.99
C LYS A 14 15.81 5.54 19.00
N LEU A 15 16.36 4.50 18.38
CA LEU A 15 15.77 3.15 18.38
C LEU A 15 15.64 2.60 19.80
N PHE A 16 16.65 2.81 20.65
CA PHE A 16 16.59 2.40 22.06
C PHE A 16 15.46 3.09 22.84
N ARG A 17 15.23 4.39 22.61
CA ARG A 17 14.10 5.12 23.22
C ARG A 17 12.75 4.60 22.73
N ILE A 18 12.64 4.27 21.45
CA ILE A 18 11.42 3.69 20.87
C ILE A 18 11.17 2.30 21.45
N LYS A 19 12.23 1.51 21.63
CA LYS A 19 12.17 0.19 22.27
C LYS A 19 11.58 0.28 23.66
N LEU A 20 12.14 1.14 24.52
CA LEU A 20 11.66 1.32 25.89
C LEU A 20 10.17 1.68 25.93
N ARG A 21 9.72 2.61 25.08
CA ARG A 21 8.31 2.99 25.00
C ARG A 21 7.40 1.86 24.55
N LEU A 22 7.86 1.02 23.62
CA LEU A 22 7.10 -0.15 23.17
C LEU A 22 7.01 -1.23 24.25
N GLU A 23 8.09 -1.44 25.01
CA GLU A 23 8.11 -2.34 26.17
C GLU A 23 7.15 -1.85 27.26
N GLU A 24 7.12 -0.54 27.54
CA GLU A 24 6.15 0.06 28.47
C GLU A 24 4.69 -0.11 28.02
N GLN A 25 4.43 -0.04 26.71
CA GLN A 25 3.07 -0.15 26.16
C GLN A 25 2.56 -1.59 26.06
N LYS A 26 3.43 -2.53 25.68
CA LYS A 26 3.06 -3.94 25.48
C LYS A 26 3.25 -4.79 26.73
N GLY A 27 4.08 -4.36 27.68
CA GLY A 27 4.40 -5.11 28.90
C GLY A 27 5.30 -6.33 28.68
N GLU A 28 5.82 -6.50 27.47
CA GLU A 28 6.66 -7.63 27.04
C GLU A 28 7.98 -7.12 26.48
N ALA A 29 9.02 -7.95 26.56
CA ALA A 29 10.34 -7.62 26.01
C ALA A 29 10.30 -7.57 24.48
N VAL A 30 10.76 -6.46 23.90
CA VAL A 30 10.70 -6.22 22.44
C VAL A 30 12.10 -6.40 21.84
N THR A 31 12.23 -7.26 20.82
CA THR A 31 13.50 -7.42 20.12
C THR A 31 13.72 -6.30 19.09
N TYR A 32 14.96 -6.13 18.64
CA TYR A 32 15.25 -5.17 17.57
C TYR A 32 14.56 -5.54 16.25
N ASN A 33 14.28 -6.83 16.01
CA ASN A 33 13.55 -7.28 14.82
C ASN A 33 12.08 -6.83 14.89
N ASP A 34 11.44 -7.06 16.04
CA ASP A 34 10.03 -6.66 16.26
C ASP A 34 9.87 -5.13 16.17
N LEU A 35 10.87 -4.39 16.64
CA LEU A 35 10.90 -2.94 16.53
C LEU A 35 11.04 -2.47 15.08
N ILE A 36 11.87 -3.14 14.27
CA ILE A 36 11.99 -2.84 12.84
C ILE A 36 10.67 -3.12 12.13
N GLU A 37 10.03 -4.26 12.42
CA GLU A 37 8.72 -4.60 11.86
C GLU A 37 7.66 -3.57 12.24
N TYR A 38 7.59 -3.19 13.52
CA TYR A 38 6.73 -2.12 13.99
C TYR A 38 7.00 -0.80 13.26
N LEU A 39 8.25 -0.43 13.03
CA LEU A 39 8.60 0.79 12.29
C LEU A 39 8.19 0.75 10.80
N ILE A 40 8.22 -0.43 10.19
CA ILE A 40 7.75 -0.65 8.81
C ILE A 40 6.22 -0.55 8.74
N GLU A 41 5.51 -1.16 9.70
CA GLU A 41 4.05 -1.14 9.76
C GLU A 41 3.49 0.23 10.17
N SER A 42 4.14 0.89 11.12
CA SER A 42 3.75 2.22 11.62
C SER A 42 4.14 3.34 10.66
N GLN A 43 4.98 3.08 9.65
CA GLN A 43 5.21 4.05 8.60
C GLN A 43 3.88 4.36 7.91
N PRO A 44 3.53 5.66 7.75
CA PRO A 44 2.32 6.02 7.03
C PRO A 44 2.42 5.46 5.62
N SER A 45 1.53 4.53 5.31
CA SER A 45 1.38 3.84 4.01
C SER A 45 1.42 4.78 2.80
N ASN A 46 1.28 6.10 3.00
CA ASN A 46 1.51 7.16 2.04
C ASN A 46 2.88 7.12 1.34
N LEU A 47 3.98 6.72 2.00
CA LEU A 47 5.32 6.68 1.37
C LEU A 47 5.44 5.51 0.39
N ILE A 48 5.01 4.32 0.81
CA ILE A 48 5.02 3.09 -0.02
C ILE A 48 3.91 3.13 -1.08
N ARG A 49 2.73 3.69 -0.77
CA ARG A 49 1.65 3.88 -1.74
C ARG A 49 2.05 4.87 -2.81
N LYS A 50 2.71 6.00 -2.50
CA LYS A 50 3.08 7.02 -3.52
C LYS A 50 4.02 6.48 -4.59
N SER A 51 5.03 5.68 -4.23
CA SER A 51 5.95 5.10 -5.23
C SER A 51 5.23 4.11 -6.16
N ASN A 52 4.34 3.29 -5.61
CA ASN A 52 3.52 2.35 -6.37
C ASN A 52 2.43 3.05 -7.19
N LEU A 53 1.86 4.16 -6.70
CA LEU A 53 0.86 4.96 -7.41
C LEU A 53 1.49 5.74 -8.58
N GLN A 54 2.74 6.19 -8.44
CA GLN A 54 3.48 6.76 -9.56
C GLN A 54 3.73 5.73 -10.66
N LYS A 55 4.19 4.52 -10.30
CA LYS A 55 4.33 3.39 -11.24
C LYS A 55 2.99 2.99 -11.88
N PHE A 56 1.91 2.96 -11.12
CA PHE A 56 0.58 2.66 -11.65
C PHE A 56 0.08 3.77 -12.59
N ARG A 57 0.33 5.04 -12.25
CA ARG A 57 0.01 6.18 -13.13
C ARG A 57 0.82 6.17 -14.42
N SER A 58 2.08 5.74 -14.40
CA SER A 58 2.87 5.58 -15.62
C SER A 58 2.38 4.42 -16.51
N LEU A 59 1.74 3.41 -15.91
CA LEU A 59 1.08 2.32 -16.65
C LEU A 59 -0.32 2.71 -17.15
N LYS A 60 -0.88 3.81 -16.67
CA LYS A 60 -2.17 4.33 -17.12
C LYS A 60 -1.99 4.96 -18.50
N GLY A 61 -2.01 4.12 -19.54
CA GLY A 61 -1.99 4.56 -20.92
C GLY A 61 -3.11 5.57 -21.18
N ILE A 62 -2.77 6.69 -21.83
CA ILE A 62 -3.76 7.63 -22.32
C ILE A 62 -4.53 6.91 -23.42
N LEU A 63 -5.83 6.70 -23.22
CA LEU A 63 -6.69 6.21 -24.30
C LEU A 63 -6.68 7.26 -25.41
N LEU A 64 -5.97 6.96 -26.50
CA LEU A 64 -5.93 7.80 -27.68
C LEU A 64 -7.37 8.08 -28.15
N LYS A 65 -7.62 9.27 -28.69
CA LYS A 65 -8.97 9.68 -29.15
C LYS A 65 -9.59 8.63 -30.10
N SER A 66 -8.77 7.91 -30.85
CA SER A 66 -9.17 6.79 -31.72
C SER A 66 -9.80 5.62 -30.95
N GLY A 67 -9.28 5.27 -29.77
CA GLY A 67 -9.78 4.17 -28.93
C GLY A 67 -10.97 4.55 -28.05
N LYS A 68 -11.31 5.84 -27.96
CA LYS A 68 -12.45 6.33 -27.16
C LYS A 68 -13.78 5.75 -27.64
N LYS A 69 -13.95 5.62 -28.95
CA LYS A 69 -15.17 5.07 -29.55
C LYS A 69 -15.36 3.60 -29.16
N THR A 70 -14.33 2.78 -29.35
CA THR A 70 -14.32 1.35 -28.98
C THR A 70 -14.59 1.14 -27.49
N TYR A 71 -13.98 1.97 -26.62
CA TYR A 71 -14.24 1.91 -25.18
C TYR A 71 -15.71 2.19 -24.81
N LEU A 72 -16.33 3.19 -25.45
CA LEU A 72 -17.75 3.51 -25.20
C LEU A 72 -18.69 2.41 -25.72
N GLU A 73 -18.34 1.76 -26.82
CA GLU A 73 -19.12 0.65 -27.39
C GLU A 73 -19.05 -0.62 -26.52
N GLU A 74 -17.86 -0.98 -26.02
CA GLU A 74 -17.71 -2.08 -25.06
C GLU A 74 -18.44 -1.78 -23.75
N ARG A 75 -18.28 -0.56 -23.22
CA ARG A 75 -18.94 -0.15 -21.97
C ARG A 75 -20.47 -0.18 -22.05
N ARG A 76 -21.04 0.14 -23.22
CA ARG A 76 -22.50 -0.02 -23.44
C ARG A 76 -22.92 -1.48 -23.42
N ARG A 77 -22.16 -2.36 -24.10
CA ARG A 77 -22.43 -3.81 -24.10
C ARG A 77 -22.37 -4.42 -22.70
N ASP A 78 -21.47 -3.95 -21.85
CA ASP A 78 -21.36 -4.44 -20.47
C ASP A 78 -22.55 -3.96 -19.62
N LEU A 79 -23.00 -2.71 -19.79
CA LEU A 79 -24.21 -2.20 -19.13
C LEU A 79 -25.46 -2.97 -19.55
N ASP A 80 -25.61 -3.24 -20.85
CA ASP A 80 -26.74 -4.03 -21.36
C ASP A 80 -26.75 -5.44 -20.74
N LYS A 81 -25.57 -6.06 -20.54
CA LYS A 81 -25.48 -7.38 -19.88
C LYS A 81 -25.83 -7.32 -18.41
N GLU A 82 -25.39 -6.28 -17.70
CA GLU A 82 -25.72 -6.06 -16.28
C GLU A 82 -27.22 -5.83 -16.08
N GLU A 83 -27.85 -5.00 -16.93
CA GLU A 83 -29.30 -4.78 -16.91
C GLU A 83 -30.09 -6.05 -17.19
N ASN A 84 -29.63 -6.88 -18.14
CA ASN A 84 -30.28 -8.15 -18.45
C ASN A 84 -30.05 -9.26 -17.40
N LEU A 85 -29.03 -9.13 -16.54
CA LEU A 85 -28.73 -10.08 -15.45
C LEU A 85 -29.53 -9.81 -14.18
N ALA A 86 -30.11 -8.62 -14.03
CA ALA A 86 -30.95 -8.27 -12.89
C ALA A 86 -32.43 -8.28 -13.31
N PRO A 87 -33.11 -9.46 -13.35
CA PRO A 87 -34.55 -9.44 -13.40
C PRO A 87 -35.04 -8.87 -12.08
N PHE A 88 -35.61 -7.66 -12.11
CA PHE A 88 -36.51 -7.22 -11.06
C PHE A 88 -37.68 -8.22 -11.06
N LYS A 89 -37.66 -9.15 -10.11
CA LYS A 89 -38.86 -9.92 -9.76
C LYS A 89 -39.86 -8.93 -9.17
N GLU A 90 -40.91 -8.62 -9.92
CA GLU A 90 -42.17 -8.13 -9.35
C GLU A 90 -42.74 -9.15 -8.35
#